data_AF-T0ZXE0-F1
#
_entry.id   AF-T0ZXE0-F1
#
_cell.length_a   1.000
_cell.length_b   1.000
_cell.length_c   1.000
_cell.angle_alpha   90.00
_cell.angle_beta   90.00
_cell.angle_gamma   90.00
#
_symmetry.space_group_name_H-M   'P 1'
#
loop_
_entity.id
_entity.type
_entity.pdbx_description
1 polymer ?
#
loop_
_entity_poly.entity_id
_entity_poly.type
_entity_poly.pdbx_seq_one_letter_code
_entity_poly.pdbx_strand_id
1 'polypeptide(L)'
;MAKRNLPVHLVVTTFRRGEKTYHNYLLRHTYREDGKVKNKTIANLSHLPLPVIEAIKAALSGTQGSPVNIDNLEVVQSLPHGHVAAIHETARRLGVDILLSSSPSRERDI
;
A
#
# COMPACT_ATOMS: atom_id res chain seq x y z
N MET A 1 -23.91 -8.04 25.82
CA MET A 1 -23.57 -6.84 25.02
C MET A 1 -22.58 -7.23 23.93
N ALA A 2 -22.86 -6.91 22.67
CA ALA A 2 -22.10 -7.41 21.52
C ALA A 2 -20.63 -6.95 21.57
N LYS A 3 -19.67 -7.88 21.33
CA LYS A 3 -18.25 -7.60 21.10
C LYS A 3 -18.14 -6.66 19.89
N ARG A 4 -18.04 -5.36 20.14
CA ARG A 4 -18.37 -4.30 19.17
C ARG A 4 -17.18 -3.79 18.36
N ASN A 5 -16.06 -4.50 18.36
CA ASN A 5 -14.90 -4.15 17.53
C ASN A 5 -14.16 -5.42 17.09
N LEU A 6 -14.63 -6.05 16.02
CA LEU A 6 -13.93 -7.15 15.35
C LEU A 6 -13.07 -6.53 14.24
N PRO A 7 -11.75 -6.76 14.20
CA PRO A 7 -10.92 -6.26 13.10
C PRO A 7 -11.40 -6.91 11.80
N VAL A 8 -11.90 -6.08 10.88
CA VAL A 8 -12.41 -6.50 9.58
C VAL A 8 -11.55 -5.93 8.47
N HIS A 9 -11.45 -6.66 7.37
CA HIS A 9 -10.75 -6.25 6.16
C HIS A 9 -11.62 -6.55 4.93
N LEU A 10 -11.43 -5.76 3.89
CA LEU A 10 -12.06 -5.98 2.59
C LEU A 10 -11.19 -6.94 1.77
N VAL A 11 -11.79 -8.02 1.27
CA VAL A 11 -11.16 -8.93 0.31
C VAL A 11 -11.84 -8.77 -1.04
N VAL A 12 -11.04 -8.58 -2.09
CA VAL A 12 -11.49 -8.60 -3.47
C VAL A 12 -11.10 -9.94 -4.08
N THR A 13 -12.07 -10.69 -4.59
CA THR A 13 -11.83 -11.90 -5.35
C THR A 13 -12.18 -11.65 -6.80
N THR A 14 -11.20 -11.80 -7.69
CA THR A 14 -11.39 -11.65 -9.13
C THR A 14 -11.52 -13.02 -9.77
N PHE A 15 -12.56 -13.22 -10.57
CA PHE A 15 -12.74 -14.45 -11.34
C PHE A 15 -13.13 -14.11 -12.78
N ARG A 16 -12.67 -14.96 -13.71
CA ARG A 16 -12.93 -14.79 -15.15
C ARG A 16 -13.94 -15.83 -15.62
N ARG A 17 -14.87 -15.40 -16.47
CA ARG A 17 -15.82 -16.28 -17.15
C ARG A 17 -15.83 -15.91 -18.63
N GLY A 18 -15.11 -16.68 -19.44
CA GLY A 18 -14.80 -16.32 -20.82
C GLY A 18 -13.96 -15.03 -20.85
N GLU A 19 -14.40 -14.06 -21.66
CA GLU A 19 -13.75 -12.74 -21.77
C GLU A 19 -14.12 -11.76 -20.65
N LYS A 20 -15.14 -12.08 -19.84
CA LYS A 20 -15.63 -11.18 -18.78
C LYS A 20 -14.90 -11.42 -17.46
N THR A 21 -14.45 -10.34 -16.83
CA THR A 21 -13.86 -10.34 -15.48
C THR A 21 -14.89 -9.84 -14.48
N TYR A 22 -15.04 -10.56 -13.37
CA TYR A 22 -15.95 -10.25 -12.28
C TYR A 22 -15.18 -10.05 -10.99
N HIS A 23 -15.69 -9.16 -10.14
CA HIS A 23 -15.14 -8.86 -8.83
C HIS A 23 -16.18 -9.17 -7.74
N ASN A 24 -15.75 -9.88 -6.70
CA ASN A 24 -16.53 -10.12 -5.48
C ASN A 24 -15.85 -9.39 -4.32
N TYR A 25 -16.58 -8.53 -3.64
CA TYR A 25 -16.11 -7.70 -2.54
C TYR A 25 -16.69 -8.26 -1.23
N LEU A 26 -15.84 -8.80 -0.36
CA LEU A 26 -16.27 -9.43 0.89
C LEU A 26 -15.63 -8.74 2.10
N LEU A 27 -16.45 -8.40 3.10
CA LEU A 27 -15.97 -7.97 4.40
C LEU A 27 -15.70 -9.21 5.26
N ARG A 28 -14.46 -9.39 5.71
CA ARG A 28 -14.02 -10.59 6.42
C ARG A 28 -13.36 -10.25 7.75
N HIS A 29 -13.56 -11.12 8.73
CA HIS A 29 -12.88 -11.10 10.01
C HIS A 29 -12.00 -12.36 10.12
N THR A 30 -10.71 -12.15 10.41
CA THR A 30 -9.76 -13.24 10.69
C THR A 30 -9.52 -13.33 12.19
N TYR A 31 -9.61 -14.54 12.74
CA TYR A 31 -9.40 -14.80 14.16
C TYR A 31 -8.64 -16.11 14.35
N ARG A 32 -8.13 -16.32 15.56
CA ARG A 32 -7.54 -17.60 15.98
C ARG A 32 -8.46 -18.33 16.94
N GLU A 33 -8.64 -19.62 16.71
CA GLU A 33 -9.39 -20.52 17.57
C GLU A 33 -8.65 -21.86 17.58
N ASP A 34 -8.36 -22.39 18.76
CA ASP A 34 -7.63 -23.65 18.95
C ASP A 34 -6.29 -23.72 18.18
N GLY A 35 -5.53 -22.63 18.22
CA GLY A 35 -4.24 -22.52 17.52
C GLY A 35 -4.34 -22.41 15.99
N LYS A 36 -5.55 -22.43 15.42
CA LYS A 36 -5.77 -22.33 13.96
C LYS A 36 -6.29 -20.95 13.58
N VAL A 37 -5.79 -20.41 12.47
CA VAL A 37 -6.33 -19.19 11.87
C VAL A 37 -7.62 -19.53 11.11
N LYS A 38 -8.72 -18.88 11.47
CA LYS A 38 -10.04 -19.02 10.84
C LYS A 38 -10.50 -17.69 10.26
N ASN A 39 -11.31 -17.77 9.21
CA ASN A 39 -11.86 -16.62 8.51
C ASN A 39 -13.39 -16.68 8.54
N LYS A 40 -14.04 -15.60 8.96
CA LYS A 40 -15.49 -15.44 8.94
C LYS A 40 -15.88 -14.34 7.96
N THR A 41 -16.78 -14.64 7.03
CA THR A 41 -17.42 -13.60 6.20
C THR A 41 -18.43 -12.86 7.06
N ILE A 42 -18.30 -11.54 7.15
CA ILE A 42 -19.21 -10.66 7.89
C ILE A 42 -20.30 -10.12 6.96
N ALA A 43 -19.92 -9.68 5.76
CA ALA A 43 -20.84 -9.17 4.76
C ALA A 43 -20.31 -9.40 3.34
N ASN A 44 -21.23 -9.53 2.39
CA ASN A 44 -20.93 -9.43 0.96
C ASN A 44 -21.26 -7.99 0.54
N LEU A 45 -20.33 -7.28 -0.10
CA LEU A 45 -20.46 -5.89 -0.53
C LEU A 45 -20.56 -5.75 -2.06
N SER A 46 -20.62 -6.84 -2.81
CA SER A 46 -20.61 -6.85 -4.29
C SER A 46 -21.83 -6.21 -4.96
N HIS A 47 -22.87 -5.92 -4.18
CA HIS A 47 -24.08 -5.24 -4.64
C HIS A 47 -23.98 -3.71 -4.50
N LEU A 48 -22.94 -3.20 -3.83
CA LEU A 48 -22.73 -1.77 -3.66
C LEU A 48 -22.06 -1.16 -4.90
N PRO A 49 -22.31 0.13 -5.20
CA PRO A 49 -21.56 0.86 -6.21
C PRO A 49 -20.06 0.91 -5.89
N LEU A 50 -19.22 0.86 -6.93
CA LEU A 50 -17.77 0.85 -6.78
C LEU A 50 -17.22 2.03 -5.93
N PRO A 51 -17.70 3.28 -6.06
CA PRO A 51 -17.22 4.39 -5.23
C PRO A 51 -17.43 4.16 -3.72
N VAL A 52 -18.50 3.46 -3.33
CA VAL A 52 -18.80 3.15 -1.93
C VAL A 52 -17.82 2.08 -1.42
N ILE A 53 -17.53 1.08 -2.26
CA ILE A 53 -16.57 0.02 -1.94
C ILE A 53 -15.17 0.60 -1.74
N GLU A 54 -14.76 1.54 -2.59
CA GLU A 54 -13.47 2.24 -2.49
C GLU A 54 -13.37 3.07 -1.21
N ALA A 55 -14.43 3.81 -0.85
CA ALA A 55 -14.48 4.55 0.40
C ALA A 55 -14.36 3.64 1.63
N ILE A 56 -15.04 2.49 1.63
CA ILE A 56 -14.93 1.49 2.69
C ILE A 56 -13.51 0.90 2.75
N LYS A 57 -12.90 0.60 1.60
CA LYS A 57 -11.52 0.09 1.52
C LYS A 57 -10.52 1.09 2.12
N ALA A 58 -10.65 2.37 1.78
CA ALA A 58 -9.79 3.44 2.30
C ALA A 58 -9.93 3.57 3.83
N ALA A 59 -11.17 3.60 4.33
CA ALA A 59 -11.46 3.68 5.76
C ALA A 59 -10.90 2.48 6.54
N LEU A 60 -11.00 1.26 6.00
CA LEU A 60 -10.52 0.03 6.65
C LEU A 60 -8.99 -0.13 6.61
N SER A 61 -8.31 0.45 5.62
CA SER A 61 -6.85 0.38 5.50
C SER A 61 -6.11 1.20 6.56
N GLY A 62 -6.83 1.89 7.44
CA GLY A 62 -6.22 2.78 8.45
C GLY A 62 -5.63 4.05 7.84
N THR A 63 -5.82 4.26 6.54
CA THR A 63 -5.58 5.53 5.85
C THR A 63 -6.71 6.48 6.24
N GLN A 64 -6.72 6.88 7.51
CA GLN A 64 -7.42 8.09 7.97
C GLN A 64 -7.05 9.19 6.97
N GLY A 65 -8.08 9.73 6.31
CA GLY A 65 -7.98 10.52 5.09
C GLY A 65 -6.71 11.35 4.97
N SER A 66 -5.72 10.83 4.26
CA SER A 66 -4.88 11.73 3.49
C SER A 66 -5.80 12.25 2.38
N PRO A 67 -6.13 13.54 2.33
CA PRO A 67 -6.86 14.11 1.20
C PRO A 67 -6.09 13.92 -0.12
N VAL A 68 -4.82 13.53 -0.02
CA VAL A 68 -3.95 13.20 -1.13
C VAL A 68 -4.04 11.70 -1.39
N ASN A 69 -4.81 11.34 -2.42
CA ASN A 69 -4.65 10.06 -3.08
C ASN A 69 -3.27 10.06 -3.77
N ILE A 70 -2.33 9.25 -3.27
CA ILE A 70 -0.97 9.17 -3.81
C ILE A 70 -1.00 8.70 -5.27
N ASP A 71 -2.00 7.89 -5.64
CA ASP A 71 -2.19 7.43 -7.03
C ASP A 71 -2.63 8.58 -7.97
N ASN A 72 -3.03 9.73 -7.42
CA ASN A 72 -3.39 10.95 -8.16
C ASN A 72 -2.30 12.05 -8.07
N LEU A 73 -1.12 11.72 -7.53
CA LEU A 73 0.01 12.66 -7.53
C LEU A 73 0.72 12.58 -8.89
N GLU A 74 0.67 13.69 -9.64
CA GLU A 74 1.48 13.87 -10.84
C GLU A 74 2.76 14.63 -10.49
N VAL A 75 3.90 14.13 -10.94
CA VAL A 75 5.19 14.85 -10.82
C VAL A 75 5.19 15.95 -11.88
N VAL A 76 4.72 17.15 -11.50
CA VAL A 76 4.57 18.31 -12.41
C VAL A 76 5.93 18.87 -12.86
N GLN A 77 6.94 18.78 -11.99
CA GLN A 77 8.29 19.20 -12.30
C GLN A 77 9.28 18.51 -11.36
N SER A 78 10.42 18.12 -11.91
CA SER A 78 11.63 17.85 -11.14
C SER A 78 12.50 19.10 -11.23
N LEU A 79 12.91 19.65 -10.08
CA LEU A 79 14.00 20.63 -10.05
C LEU A 79 15.22 20.06 -10.81
N PRO A 80 16.11 20.89 -11.38
CA PRO A 80 17.24 20.42 -12.19
C PRO A 80 18.17 19.48 -11.40
N HIS A 81 17.84 18.19 -11.42
CA HIS A 81 18.54 17.11 -10.74
C HIS A 81 19.87 16.76 -11.40
N GLY A 82 20.13 17.31 -12.60
CA GLY A 82 21.39 17.11 -13.33
C GLY A 82 22.61 17.56 -12.54
N HIS A 83 22.54 18.69 -11.83
CA HIS A 83 23.65 19.15 -10.98
C HIS A 83 23.88 18.22 -9.79
N VAL A 84 22.80 17.74 -9.17
CA VAL A 84 22.87 16.80 -8.06
C VAL A 84 23.46 15.47 -8.52
N ALA A 85 22.99 14.93 -9.65
CA ALA A 85 23.51 13.72 -10.25
C ALA A 85 25.00 13.86 -10.67
N ALA A 86 25.39 15.02 -11.20
CA ALA A 86 26.79 15.29 -11.56
C ALA A 86 27.71 15.35 -10.34
N ILE A 87 27.28 16.03 -9.27
CA ILE A 87 28.03 16.09 -8.00
C ILE A 87 28.11 14.71 -7.37
N HIS A 88 26.99 13.98 -7.37
CA HIS A 88 26.89 12.62 -6.83
C HIS A 88 27.86 11.65 -7.52
N GLU A 89 27.86 11.62 -8.85
CA GLU A 89 28.76 10.77 -9.63
C GLU A 89 30.24 11.19 -9.43
N THR A 90 30.50 12.50 -9.34
CA THR A 90 31.86 13.01 -9.07
C THR A 90 32.34 12.59 -7.67
N ALA A 91 31.49 12.69 -6.65
CA ALA A 91 31.81 12.26 -5.28
C ALA A 91 32.11 10.75 -5.22
N ARG A 92 31.33 9.93 -5.94
CA ARG A 92 31.56 8.48 -6.07
C ARG A 92 32.89 8.17 -6.76
N ARG A 93 33.22 8.86 -7.86
CA ARG A 93 34.50 8.67 -8.58
C ARG A 93 35.72 9.06 -7.74
N LEU A 94 35.57 10.07 -6.88
CA LEU A 94 36.62 10.51 -5.95
C LEU A 94 36.71 9.63 -4.69
N GLY A 95 35.82 8.65 -4.51
CA GLY A 95 35.80 7.75 -3.36
C GLY A 95 35.37 8.44 -2.05
N VAL A 96 34.61 9.53 -2.14
CA VAL A 96 34.13 10.26 -0.95
C VAL A 96 33.18 9.40 -0.12
N ASP A 97 32.43 8.50 -0.75
CA ASP A 97 31.56 7.53 -0.08
C ASP A 97 32.34 6.61 0.87
N ILE A 98 33.58 6.25 0.52
CA ILE A 98 34.45 5.38 1.32
C ILE A 98 34.98 6.12 2.57
N LEU A 99 35.08 7.45 2.51
CA LEU A 99 35.46 8.27 3.66
C LEU A 99 34.35 8.35 4.72
N LEU A 100 33.08 8.25 4.29
CA LEU A 100 31.92 8.24 5.19
C LEU A 100 31.82 6.92 5.95
N SER A 101 32.06 5.80 5.27
CA SER A 101 32.14 4.48 5.91
C SER A 101 32.91 3.49 5.03
N SER A 102 33.70 2.63 5.67
CA SER A 102 34.40 1.53 5.01
C SER A 102 33.49 0.37 4.61
N SER A 103 32.20 0.41 4.96
CA SER A 103 31.22 -0.66 4.67
C SER A 103 29.91 -0.10 4.13
N PRO A 104 29.16 -0.87 3.32
CA PRO A 104 27.83 -0.48 2.85
C PRO A 104 26.93 -0.11 4.03
N SER A 105 26.36 1.08 4.00
CA SER A 105 25.55 1.66 5.08
C SER A 105 24.68 2.77 4.50
N ARG A 106 23.62 3.17 5.22
CA ARG A 106 22.73 4.26 4.78
C ARG A 106 23.46 5.58 4.63
N GLU A 107 24.47 5.79 5.47
CA GLU A 107 25.33 6.96 5.50
C GLU A 107 26.30 6.98 4.30
N ARG A 108 26.65 5.81 3.75
CA ARG A 108 27.47 5.67 2.55
C ARG A 108 26.67 5.70 1.25
N ASP A 109 25.43 5.23 1.25
CA ASP A 109 24.52 5.27 0.09
C ASP A 109 23.95 6.69 -0.10
N ILE A 110 24.86 7.65 -0.33
CA ILE A 110 24.57 8.95 -0.91
C ILE A 110 24.28 8.80 -2.40
#